data_AF-A0A4D4LJN5-F1
#
_entry.id   AF-A0A4D4LJN5-F1
#
_cell.length_a   1.000
_cell.length_b   1.000
_cell.length_c   1.000
_cell.angle_alpha   90.00
_cell.angle_beta   90.00
_cell.angle_gamma   90.00
#
_symmetry.space_group_name_H-M   'P 1'
#
loop_
_entity.id
_entity.type
_entity.pdbx_description
1 polymer ?
#
loop_
_entity_poly.entity_id
_entity_poly.type
_entity_poly.pdbx_seq_one_letter_code
_entity_poly.pdbx_strand_id
1 'polypeptide(L)'
;MRPLIRPGDTVLIKCAHNDKQATAADHRAHLGALLDGVRARGGKPVLVTPIVRRWFNDDGTLDNATALHINGLGVNLPAEMRSLAAERGVPLIDLTVLTKRLVEELGPEGSKRLYLYDEARDNTHTSAHGATEFARLVLGELRAQALVPAGVLR
;
A
#
# COMPACT_ATOMS: atom_id res chain seq x y z
N MET A 1 23.89 19.48 6.28
CA MET A 1 22.57 18.91 6.60
C MET A 1 22.75 17.49 7.13
N ARG A 2 22.07 17.08 8.22
CA ARG A 2 22.08 15.67 8.64
C ARG A 2 21.23 14.84 7.66
N PRO A 3 21.65 13.62 7.28
CA PRO A 3 20.80 12.73 6.50
C PRO A 3 19.53 12.40 7.29
N LEU A 4 18.36 12.52 6.67
CA LEU A 4 17.07 12.15 7.29
C LEU A 4 16.89 10.62 7.41
N ILE A 5 17.62 9.85 6.59
CA ILE A 5 17.70 8.39 6.63
C ILE A 5 19.08 8.02 7.16
N ARG A 6 19.13 7.24 8.23
CA ARG A 6 20.37 6.71 8.80
C ARG A 6 20.60 5.27 8.32
N PRO A 7 21.86 4.79 8.33
CA PRO A 7 22.16 3.41 8.05
C PRO A 7 21.33 2.45 8.92
N GLY A 8 20.66 1.51 8.29
CA GLY A 8 19.82 0.52 8.96
C GLY A 8 18.35 0.91 9.16
N ASP A 9 17.97 2.17 8.92
CA ASP A 9 16.57 2.61 9.02
C ASP A 9 15.70 1.89 7.97
N THR A 10 14.55 1.39 8.39
CA THR A 10 13.54 0.84 7.49
C THR A 10 12.66 1.96 6.93
N VAL A 11 12.52 2.02 5.60
CA VAL A 11 11.73 3.06 4.92
C VAL A 11 10.61 2.41 4.12
N LEU A 12 9.37 2.67 4.53
CA LEU A 12 8.17 2.23 3.82
C LEU A 12 7.85 3.18 2.67
N ILE A 13 7.69 2.64 1.46
CA ILE A 13 7.36 3.42 0.25
C ILE A 13 6.01 2.95 -0.29
N LYS A 14 5.03 3.86 -0.33
CA LYS A 14 3.67 3.62 -0.84
C LYS A 14 3.24 4.74 -1.78
N CYS A 15 3.27 4.47 -3.08
CA CYS A 15 2.76 5.35 -4.13
C CYS A 15 1.95 4.50 -5.13
N ALA A 16 0.78 4.97 -5.56
CA ALA A 16 -0.03 4.38 -6.64
C ALA A 16 -1.34 5.15 -6.87
N HIS A 17 -2.03 5.58 -5.80
CA HIS A 17 -3.40 6.12 -5.87
C HIS A 17 -3.60 7.28 -6.86
N ASN A 18 -2.54 8.06 -7.10
CA ASN A 18 -2.55 9.24 -7.95
C ASN A 18 -1.95 8.99 -9.34
N ASP A 19 -1.41 7.81 -9.60
CA ASP A 19 -0.77 7.43 -10.86
C ASP A 19 -1.84 6.99 -11.88
N LYS A 20 -2.88 7.81 -12.03
CA LYS A 20 -4.11 7.49 -12.78
C LYS A 20 -3.87 7.33 -14.28
N GLN A 21 -2.79 7.92 -14.80
CA GLN A 21 -2.40 7.92 -16.21
C GLN A 21 -0.89 7.61 -16.37
N ALA A 22 -0.27 7.03 -15.36
CA ALA A 22 1.14 6.62 -15.47
C ALA A 22 1.22 5.31 -16.26
N THR A 23 2.19 5.21 -17.17
CA THR A 23 2.55 3.93 -17.77
C THR A 23 3.19 3.02 -16.72
N ALA A 24 3.22 1.71 -16.96
CA ALA A 24 3.93 0.78 -16.09
C ALA A 24 5.42 1.14 -15.97
N ALA A 25 6.05 1.57 -17.07
CA ALA A 25 7.44 2.00 -17.10
C ALA A 25 7.69 3.22 -16.19
N ASP A 26 6.85 4.26 -16.28
CA ASP A 26 7.00 5.47 -15.46
C ASP A 26 6.78 5.17 -13.97
N HIS A 27 5.75 4.39 -13.65
CA HIS A 27 5.46 3.99 -12.27
C HIS A 27 6.65 3.23 -11.65
N ARG A 28 7.18 2.24 -12.38
CA ARG A 28 8.37 1.47 -11.96
C ARG A 28 9.62 2.33 -11.86
N ALA A 29 9.84 3.24 -12.80
CA ALA A 29 10.99 4.14 -12.78
C ALA A 29 10.98 5.05 -11.54
N HIS A 30 9.83 5.64 -11.22
CA HIS A 30 9.68 6.47 -10.02
C HIS A 30 9.90 5.68 -8.73
N LEU A 31 9.29 4.49 -8.59
CA LEU A 31 9.52 3.63 -7.44
C LEU A 31 10.99 3.20 -7.35
N GLY A 32 11.61 2.81 -8.47
CA GLY A 32 13.01 2.45 -8.55
C GLY A 32 13.94 3.57 -8.05
N ALA A 33 13.70 4.81 -8.46
CA ALA A 33 14.45 5.97 -7.99
C ALA A 33 14.34 6.18 -6.47
N LEU A 34 13.16 5.94 -5.89
CA LEU A 34 12.98 5.99 -4.43
C LEU A 34 13.74 4.86 -3.72
N LEU A 35 13.67 3.63 -4.24
CA LEU A 35 14.40 2.48 -3.69
C LEU A 35 15.91 2.74 -3.69
N ASP A 36 16.45 3.23 -4.81
CA ASP A 36 17.86 3.55 -4.96
C ASP A 36 18.27 4.70 -4.04
N GLY A 37 17.42 5.72 -3.90
CA GLY A 37 17.64 6.83 -2.98
C GLY A 37 17.73 6.41 -1.51
N VAL A 38 16.91 5.44 -1.09
CA VAL A 38 16.97 4.88 0.28
C VAL A 38 18.26 4.07 0.46
N ARG A 39 18.58 3.18 -0.49
CA ARG A 39 19.80 2.34 -0.44
C ARG A 39 21.08 3.17 -0.42
N ALA A 40 21.16 4.21 -1.23
CA ALA A 40 22.31 5.13 -1.29
C ALA A 40 22.58 5.83 0.06
N ARG A 41 21.60 5.90 0.96
CA ARG A 41 21.73 6.47 2.31
C ARG A 41 21.92 5.40 3.39
N GLY A 42 22.08 4.13 3.01
CA GLY A 42 22.21 2.99 3.92
C GLY A 42 20.90 2.51 4.55
N GLY A 43 19.74 3.02 4.10
CA GLY A 43 18.44 2.56 4.56
C GLY A 43 18.01 1.25 3.90
N LYS A 44 16.97 0.63 4.45
CA LYS A 44 16.34 -0.60 3.97
C LYS A 44 14.95 -0.28 3.41
N PRO A 45 14.78 -0.18 2.09
CA PRO A 45 13.48 0.12 1.53
C PRO A 45 12.54 -1.09 1.59
N VAL A 46 11.26 -0.82 1.81
CA VAL A 46 10.16 -1.80 1.76
C VAL A 46 9.04 -1.19 0.93
N LEU A 47 8.59 -1.89 -0.10
CA LEU A 47 7.42 -1.45 -0.86
C LEU A 47 6.13 -1.83 -0.12
N VAL A 48 5.12 -0.96 -0.17
CA VAL A 48 3.80 -1.20 0.40
C VAL A 48 2.75 -0.89 -0.66
N THR A 49 1.98 -1.89 -1.10
CA THR A 49 0.96 -1.69 -2.14
C THR A 49 -0.17 -0.76 -1.65
N PRO A 50 -0.96 -0.13 -2.55
CA PRO A 50 -2.08 0.72 -2.13
C PRO A 50 -3.17 -0.06 -1.37
N ILE A 51 -3.85 0.59 -0.41
CA ILE A 51 -5.11 0.07 0.14
C ILE A 51 -6.16 -0.02 -0.97
N VAL A 52 -7.12 -0.95 -0.89
CA VAL A 52 -8.24 -0.99 -1.84
C VAL A 52 -9.16 0.22 -1.73
N ARG A 53 -9.81 0.59 -2.83
CA ARG A 53 -11.00 1.46 -2.77
C ARG A 53 -12.22 0.61 -2.42
N ARG A 54 -13.13 1.15 -1.60
CA ARG A 54 -14.40 0.50 -1.23
C ARG A 54 -15.39 0.56 -2.40
N TRP A 55 -15.13 -0.24 -3.43
CA TRP A 55 -15.93 -0.32 -4.65
C TRP A 55 -16.39 -1.76 -4.86
N PHE A 56 -17.53 -2.08 -4.29
CA PHE A 56 -18.09 -3.44 -4.34
C PHE A 56 -18.75 -3.72 -5.69
N ASN A 57 -18.53 -4.94 -6.17
CA ASN A 57 -19.37 -5.58 -7.18
C ASN A 57 -20.68 -6.07 -6.53
N ASP A 58 -21.67 -6.43 -7.35
CA ASP A 58 -22.96 -6.95 -6.87
C ASP A 58 -22.83 -8.27 -6.10
N ASP A 59 -21.76 -9.04 -6.36
CA ASP A 59 -21.43 -10.29 -5.65
C ASP A 59 -20.71 -10.07 -4.31
N GLY A 60 -20.50 -8.81 -3.91
CA GLY A 60 -19.82 -8.46 -2.67
C GLY A 60 -18.29 -8.50 -2.73
N THR A 61 -17.70 -8.77 -3.90
CA THR A 61 -16.25 -8.72 -4.11
C THR A 61 -15.76 -7.32 -4.47
N LEU A 62 -14.46 -7.10 -4.30
CA LEU A 62 -13.73 -5.93 -4.78
C LEU A 62 -12.91 -6.25 -6.05
N ASP A 63 -13.29 -7.31 -6.78
CA ASP A 63 -12.59 -7.79 -7.97
C ASP A 63 -12.97 -6.95 -9.20
N ASN A 64 -12.63 -5.66 -9.14
CA ASN A 64 -12.79 -4.72 -10.25
C ASN A 64 -11.60 -3.74 -10.34
N ALA A 65 -11.49 -3.10 -11.51
CA ALA A 65 -10.40 -2.21 -11.84
C ALA A 65 -10.24 -1.04 -10.85
N THR A 66 -11.36 -0.44 -10.41
CA THR A 66 -11.32 0.72 -9.52
C THR A 66 -10.85 0.36 -8.12
N ALA A 67 -11.36 -0.73 -7.54
CA ALA A 67 -10.97 -1.19 -6.22
C ALA A 67 -9.50 -1.64 -6.16
N LEU A 68 -9.01 -2.27 -7.24
CA LEU A 68 -7.66 -2.83 -7.34
C LEU A 68 -6.62 -1.89 -7.96
N HIS A 69 -6.95 -0.61 -8.15
CA HIS A 69 -6.05 0.39 -8.76
C HIS A 69 -5.48 -0.02 -10.12
N ILE A 70 -6.33 -0.62 -10.96
CA ILE A 70 -6.07 -0.69 -12.40
C ILE A 70 -6.41 0.69 -12.96
N ASN A 71 -5.39 1.42 -13.40
CA ASN A 71 -5.52 2.83 -13.75
C ASN A 71 -6.17 3.05 -15.12
N GLY A 72 -6.29 4.32 -15.55
CA GLY A 72 -6.95 4.70 -16.81
C GLY A 72 -6.27 4.15 -18.07
N LEU A 73 -5.04 3.64 -17.97
CA LEU A 73 -4.30 2.99 -19.05
C LEU A 73 -4.35 1.45 -18.97
N GLY A 74 -5.11 0.89 -18.02
CA GLY A 74 -5.18 -0.55 -17.79
C GLY A 74 -3.99 -1.12 -16.99
N VAL A 75 -3.14 -0.26 -16.41
CA VAL A 75 -1.98 -0.71 -15.63
C VAL A 75 -2.43 -1.10 -14.23
N ASN A 76 -2.18 -2.36 -13.86
CA ASN A 76 -2.38 -2.87 -12.50
C ASN A 76 -1.22 -2.44 -11.60
N LEU A 77 -1.34 -1.28 -10.95
CA LEU A 77 -0.25 -0.68 -10.17
C LEU A 77 0.23 -1.60 -9.02
N PRO A 78 -0.64 -2.26 -8.22
CA PRO A 78 -0.19 -3.24 -7.22
C PRO A 78 0.62 -4.39 -7.82
N ALA A 79 0.24 -4.90 -8.99
CA ALA A 79 0.99 -5.97 -9.66
C ALA A 79 2.38 -5.50 -10.13
N GLU A 80 2.49 -4.26 -10.64
CA GLU A 80 3.79 -3.67 -10.98
C GLU A 80 4.70 -3.52 -9.76
N MET A 81 4.14 -3.11 -8.61
CA MET A 81 4.88 -3.03 -7.36
C MET A 81 5.39 -4.40 -6.88
N ARG A 82 4.56 -5.45 -6.98
CA ARG A 82 4.97 -6.83 -6.65
C ARG A 82 6.12 -7.29 -7.53
N SER A 83 5.98 -7.12 -8.84
CA SER A 83 7.00 -7.51 -9.82
C SER A 83 8.32 -6.76 -9.60
N LEU A 84 8.25 -5.44 -9.34
CA LEU A 84 9.44 -4.64 -9.03
C LEU A 84 10.10 -5.06 -7.71
N ALA A 85 9.31 -5.38 -6.68
CA ALA A 85 9.83 -5.84 -5.40
C ALA A 85 10.65 -7.13 -5.56
N ALA A 86 10.11 -8.10 -6.30
CA ALA A 86 10.79 -9.35 -6.62
C ALA A 86 12.06 -9.11 -7.45
N GLU A 87 11.98 -8.31 -8.53
CA GLU A 87 13.12 -7.99 -9.39
C GLU A 87 14.27 -7.33 -8.61
N ARG A 88 13.95 -6.39 -7.72
CA ARG A 88 14.94 -5.60 -6.99
C ARG A 88 15.37 -6.23 -5.67
N GLY A 89 14.80 -7.38 -5.31
CA GLY A 89 15.07 -8.06 -4.04
C GLY A 89 14.76 -7.17 -2.82
N VAL A 90 13.64 -6.44 -2.85
CA VAL A 90 13.18 -5.64 -1.71
C VAL A 90 11.94 -6.27 -1.09
N PRO A 91 11.77 -6.22 0.25
CA PRO A 91 10.55 -6.71 0.88
C PRO A 91 9.30 -5.95 0.43
N LEU A 92 8.17 -6.64 0.48
CA LEU A 92 6.86 -6.12 0.12
C LEU A 92 5.84 -6.39 1.24
N ILE A 93 5.12 -5.35 1.62
CA ILE A 93 3.87 -5.47 2.40
C ILE A 93 2.72 -5.34 1.42
N ASP A 94 2.03 -6.45 1.12
CA ASP A 94 0.92 -6.45 0.17
C ASP A 94 -0.40 -5.98 0.81
N LEU A 95 -0.43 -4.69 1.12
CA LEU A 95 -1.56 -4.04 1.77
C LEU A 95 -2.83 -4.05 0.90
N THR A 96 -2.73 -4.14 -0.43
CA THR A 96 -3.87 -4.36 -1.31
C THR A 96 -4.59 -5.67 -0.97
N VAL A 97 -3.85 -6.79 -0.84
CA VAL A 97 -4.44 -8.09 -0.47
C VAL A 97 -5.03 -8.06 0.93
N LEU A 98 -4.29 -7.52 1.90
CA LEU A 98 -4.73 -7.47 3.30
C LEU A 98 -5.99 -6.62 3.49
N THR A 99 -6.04 -5.46 2.84
CA THR A 99 -7.22 -4.58 2.93
C THR A 99 -8.40 -5.08 2.10
N LYS A 100 -8.16 -5.72 0.94
CA LYS A 100 -9.23 -6.41 0.19
C LYS A 100 -9.96 -7.40 1.10
N ARG A 101 -9.20 -8.32 1.72
CA ARG A 101 -9.75 -9.35 2.61
C ARG A 101 -10.58 -8.74 3.74
N LEU A 102 -10.02 -7.75 4.46
CA LEU A 102 -10.72 -7.11 5.58
C LEU A 102 -12.00 -6.41 5.13
N VAL A 103 -11.95 -5.67 4.01
CA VAL A 103 -13.11 -4.91 3.52
C VAL A 103 -14.20 -5.85 3.02
N GLU A 104 -13.84 -6.93 2.32
CA GLU A 104 -14.79 -7.97 1.87
C GLU A 104 -15.41 -8.72 3.05
N GLU A 105 -14.63 -9.09 4.08
CA GLU A 105 -15.12 -9.76 5.29
C GLU A 105 -16.17 -8.93 6.04
N LEU A 106 -15.99 -7.61 6.07
CA LEU A 106 -16.95 -6.68 6.68
C LEU A 106 -18.16 -6.39 5.79
N GLY A 107 -18.06 -6.68 4.49
CA GLY A 107 -19.07 -6.38 3.48
C GLY A 107 -19.35 -4.89 3.28
N PRO A 108 -20.33 -4.54 2.42
CA PRO A 108 -20.65 -3.16 2.10
C PRO A 108 -20.96 -2.30 3.34
N GLU A 109 -21.89 -2.71 4.19
CA GLU A 109 -22.31 -1.89 5.33
C GLU A 109 -21.23 -1.79 6.42
N GLY A 110 -20.66 -2.92 6.84
CA GLY A 110 -19.67 -2.95 7.93
C GLY A 110 -18.37 -2.20 7.59
N SER A 111 -18.00 -2.15 6.31
CA SER A 111 -16.77 -1.48 5.87
C SER A 111 -16.88 0.05 5.78
N LYS A 112 -18.08 0.65 5.86
CA LYS A 112 -18.26 2.11 5.76
C LYS A 112 -17.37 2.87 6.76
N ARG A 113 -17.32 2.39 8.00
CA ARG A 113 -16.52 2.98 9.10
C ARG A 113 -15.02 3.03 8.83
N LEU A 114 -14.49 2.24 7.88
CA LEU A 114 -13.07 2.26 7.51
C LEU A 114 -12.73 3.46 6.61
N TYR A 115 -13.73 4.07 5.99
CA TYR A 115 -13.57 5.16 5.03
C TYR A 115 -14.32 6.40 5.52
N LEU A 116 -14.06 7.56 4.91
CA LEU A 116 -14.83 8.79 5.14
C LEU A 116 -16.22 8.73 4.44
N TYR A 117 -16.87 7.57 4.50
CA TYR A 117 -18.08 7.29 3.74
C TYR A 117 -19.30 7.97 4.33
N ASP A 118 -19.40 8.06 5.65
CA ASP A 118 -20.56 8.69 6.29
C ASP A 118 -20.43 10.21 6.35
N GLU A 119 -19.20 10.73 6.34
CA GLU A 119 -18.92 12.17 6.34
C GLU A 119 -18.96 12.76 4.92
N ALA A 120 -18.44 12.05 3.91
CA ALA A 120 -18.21 12.60 2.58
C ALA A 120 -18.59 11.65 1.43
N ARG A 121 -19.16 10.47 1.71
CA ARG A 121 -19.40 9.41 0.72
C ARG A 121 -18.11 9.03 -0.04
N ASP A 122 -16.97 9.13 0.64
CA ASP A 122 -15.66 8.84 0.08
C ASP A 122 -15.27 7.36 0.30
N ASN A 123 -14.98 6.66 -0.79
CA ASN A 123 -14.57 5.24 -0.79
C ASN A 123 -13.04 5.04 -0.90
N THR A 124 -12.25 6.10 -0.74
CA THR A 124 -10.79 6.10 -0.92
C THR A 124 -10.08 6.58 0.32
N HIS A 125 -10.49 7.72 0.87
CA HIS A 125 -9.87 8.28 2.06
C HIS A 125 -10.39 7.57 3.30
N THR A 126 -9.48 7.20 4.18
CA THR A 126 -9.80 6.44 5.39
C THR A 126 -10.30 7.37 6.50
N SER A 127 -11.24 6.89 7.31
CA SER A 127 -11.52 7.52 8.60
C SER A 127 -10.32 7.32 9.54
N ALA A 128 -10.27 8.05 10.67
CA ALA A 128 -9.25 7.80 11.69
C ALA A 128 -9.25 6.34 12.20
N HIS A 129 -10.44 5.75 12.30
CA HIS A 129 -10.61 4.35 12.65
C HIS A 129 -10.02 3.42 11.56
N GLY A 130 -10.39 3.61 10.29
CA GLY A 130 -9.86 2.77 9.21
C GLY A 130 -8.36 2.93 8.99
N ALA A 131 -7.82 4.14 9.14
CA ALA A 131 -6.38 4.37 9.13
C ALA A 131 -5.67 3.57 10.23
N THR A 132 -6.28 3.47 11.42
CA THR A 132 -5.75 2.68 12.54
C THR A 132 -5.80 1.18 12.23
N GLU A 133 -6.91 0.65 11.69
CA GLU A 133 -7.00 -0.77 11.33
C GLU A 133 -6.00 -1.15 10.23
N PHE A 134 -5.87 -0.32 9.20
CA PHE A 134 -4.90 -0.58 8.13
C PHE A 134 -3.45 -0.44 8.61
N ALA A 135 -3.16 0.46 9.55
CA ALA A 135 -1.85 0.53 10.19
C ALA A 135 -1.53 -0.73 11.01
N ARG A 136 -2.53 -1.36 11.65
CA ARG A 136 -2.33 -2.65 12.35
C ARG A 136 -1.97 -3.78 11.40
N LEU A 137 -2.52 -3.80 10.18
CA LEU A 137 -2.13 -4.76 9.14
C LEU A 137 -0.66 -4.58 8.75
N VAL A 138 -0.23 -3.33 8.51
CA VAL A 138 1.19 -3.01 8.23
C VAL A 138 2.09 -3.42 9.40
N LEU A 139 1.69 -3.14 10.64
CA LEU A 139 2.42 -3.56 11.84
C LEU A 139 2.56 -5.08 11.94
N GLY A 140 1.51 -5.83 11.60
CA GLY A 140 1.53 -7.29 11.54
C GLY A 140 2.60 -7.79 10.57
N GLU A 141 2.65 -7.24 9.36
CA GLU A 141 3.63 -7.62 8.35
C GLU A 141 5.07 -7.21 8.71
N LEU A 142 5.25 -6.03 9.30
CA LEU A 142 6.55 -5.60 9.83
C LEU A 142 7.11 -6.60 10.85
N ARG A 143 6.25 -7.17 11.71
CA ARG A 143 6.62 -8.22 12.68
C ARG A 143 6.87 -9.56 11.99
N ALA A 144 5.93 -10.02 11.17
CA ALA A 144 5.99 -11.33 10.53
C ALA A 144 7.21 -11.51 9.62
N GLN A 145 7.59 -10.44 8.92
CA GLN A 145 8.73 -10.41 8.02
C GLN A 145 10.04 -9.91 8.70
N ALA A 146 10.01 -9.64 10.01
CA ALA A 146 11.14 -9.10 10.78
C ALA A 146 11.80 -7.86 10.15
N LEU A 147 10.99 -6.96 9.57
CA LEU A 147 11.46 -5.79 8.80
C LEU A 147 11.96 -4.64 9.68
N VAL A 148 11.70 -4.71 10.98
CA VAL A 148 12.19 -3.77 11.98
C VAL A 148 12.64 -4.54 13.23
N PRO A 149 13.57 -4.01 14.03
CA PRO A 149 13.98 -4.65 15.26
C PRO A 149 12.80 -4.81 16.23
N ALA A 150 12.70 -5.98 16.89
CA ALA A 150 11.59 -6.30 17.79
C ALA A 150 11.37 -5.24 18.89
N GLY A 151 12.44 -4.62 19.39
CA GLY A 151 12.37 -3.58 20.44
C GLY A 151 11.84 -2.21 19.97
N VAL A 152 11.59 -2.01 18.68
CA VAL A 152 11.07 -0.75 18.13
C VAL A 152 9.54 -0.72 18.07
N LEU A 153 8.90 -1.89 17.97
CA LEU A 153 7.45 -2.00 17.84
C LEU A 153 6.78 -2.16 19.21
N ARG A 154 6.17 -1.08 19.70
CA ARG A 154 5.34 -1.09 20.93
C ARG A 154 3.92 -1.54 20.62
#